data_AF-A0A672K4N9-F1
#
_entry.id   AF-A0A672K4N9-F1
#
_cell.length_a   1.000
_cell.length_b   1.000
_cell.length_c   1.000
_cell.angle_alpha   90.00
_cell.angle_beta   90.00
_cell.angle_gamma   90.00
#
_symmetry.space_group_name_H-M   'P 1'
#
loop_
_entity.id
_entity.type
_entity.pdbx_description
1 polymer ?
#
loop_
_entity_poly.entity_id
_entity_poly.type
_entity_poly.pdbx_seq_one_letter_code
_entity_poly.pdbx_strand_id
1 'polypeptide(L)'
;MSVELDVFVGNTTIMDKEVYQLWLNGYTVNDAVKVRIEGGVMEECEASAEVLLSDTMDQYRTFQMCERLLHHPAKLANQLL
;
A
#
# COMPACT_ATOMS: atom_id res chain seq x y z
N MET A 1 -25.81 -13.29 -6.00
CA MET A 1 -24.86 -14.04 -5.16
C MET A 1 -23.99 -13.01 -4.47
N SER A 2 -24.17 -12.79 -3.17
CA SER A 2 -23.24 -11.98 -2.37
C SER A 2 -22.02 -12.83 -2.10
N VAL A 3 -20.84 -12.38 -2.50
CA VAL A 3 -19.59 -13.01 -2.12
C VAL A 3 -19.37 -12.68 -0.64
N GLU A 4 -19.47 -13.68 0.23
CA GLU A 4 -19.13 -13.56 1.64
C GLU A 4 -17.61 -13.47 1.71
N LEU A 5 -17.09 -12.26 2.01
CA LEU A 5 -15.68 -11.97 2.05
C LEU A 5 -15.26 -11.96 3.53
N ASP A 6 -14.64 -13.04 3.98
CA ASP A 6 -14.12 -13.15 5.34
C ASP A 6 -12.91 -12.22 5.51
N VAL A 7 -13.18 -10.99 6.00
CA VAL A 7 -12.15 -10.02 6.36
C VAL A 7 -11.60 -10.40 7.73
N PHE A 8 -10.48 -11.12 7.76
CA PHE A 8 -9.69 -11.27 8.97
C PHE A 8 -9.02 -9.95 9.32
N VAL A 9 -9.52 -9.27 10.38
CA VAL A 9 -8.86 -8.10 10.96
C VAL A 9 -7.68 -8.56 11.80
N GLY A 10 -6.57 -8.90 11.14
CA GLY A 10 -5.26 -8.96 11.76
C GLY A 10 -4.54 -7.64 11.48
N ASN A 11 -4.01 -6.97 12.51
CA ASN A 11 -3.23 -5.73 12.35
C ASN A 11 -1.85 -5.95 11.69
N THR A 12 -1.71 -7.01 10.89
CA THR A 12 -0.51 -7.28 10.10
C THR A 12 -0.50 -6.31 8.92
N THR A 13 0.24 -5.21 9.09
CA THR A 13 0.49 -4.27 7.99
C THR A 13 1.35 -4.98 6.95
N ILE A 14 0.82 -5.13 5.73
CA ILE A 14 1.55 -5.66 4.58
C ILE A 14 2.06 -4.46 3.78
N MET A 15 3.36 -4.46 3.47
CA MET A 15 3.98 -3.46 2.61
C MET A 15 4.45 -4.14 1.33
N ASP A 16 3.96 -3.66 0.19
CA ASP A 16 4.46 -4.07 -1.11
C ASP A 16 5.79 -3.36 -1.39
N LYS A 17 6.83 -4.16 -1.63
CA LYS A 17 8.19 -3.67 -1.82
C LYS A 17 8.35 -2.87 -3.10
N GLU A 18 7.62 -3.22 -4.16
CA GLU A 18 7.71 -2.54 -5.44
C GLU A 18 7.05 -1.17 -5.35
N VAL A 19 5.86 -1.12 -4.72
CA VAL A 19 5.15 0.14 -4.46
C VAL A 19 5.96 1.04 -3.53
N TYR A 20 6.61 0.46 -2.52
CA TYR A 20 7.51 1.18 -1.63
C TYR A 20 8.72 1.76 -2.39
N GLN A 21 9.30 1.02 -3.32
CA GLN A 21 10.40 1.53 -4.15
C GLN A 21 9.96 2.68 -5.05
N LEU A 22 8.76 2.61 -5.65
CA LEU A 22 8.20 3.71 -6.45
C LEU A 22 8.01 4.97 -5.59
N TRP A 23 7.51 4.81 -4.36
CA TRP A 23 7.38 5.90 -3.41
C TRP A 23 8.74 6.53 -3.06
N LEU A 24 9.75 5.71 -2.74
CA LEU A 24 11.12 6.18 -2.47
C LEU A 24 11.75 6.91 -3.66
N ASN A 25 11.40 6.51 -4.88
CA ASN A 25 11.86 7.15 -6.11
C ASN A 25 11.12 8.47 -6.40
N GLY A 26 10.15 8.87 -5.57
CA GLY A 26 9.43 10.14 -5.68
C GLY A 26 8.28 10.14 -6.70
N TYR A 27 7.80 8.97 -7.10
CA TYR A 27 6.66 8.88 -8.02
C TYR A 27 5.39 9.40 -7.33
N THR A 28 4.53 10.08 -8.08
CA THR A 28 3.18 10.38 -7.58
C THR A 28 2.33 9.10 -7.55
N VAL A 29 1.23 9.11 -6.80
CA VAL A 29 0.29 7.98 -6.79
C VAL A 29 -0.14 7.60 -8.21
N ASN A 30 -0.48 8.59 -9.05
CA ASN A 30 -0.93 8.34 -10.41
C ASN A 30 0.18 7.73 -11.29
N ASP A 31 1.41 8.22 -11.15
CA ASP A 31 2.55 7.67 -11.91
C ASP A 31 2.86 6.25 -11.46
N ALA A 32 2.81 5.98 -10.15
CA ALA A 32 3.01 4.64 -9.61
C ALA A 32 1.93 3.66 -10.06
N VAL A 33 0.66 4.07 -10.06
CA VAL A 33 -0.45 3.26 -10.60
C VAL A 33 -0.22 2.92 -12.08
N LYS A 34 0.22 3.90 -12.88
CA LYS A 34 0.53 3.68 -14.29
C LYS A 34 1.65 2.64 -14.46
N VAL A 35 2.73 2.75 -13.70
CA VAL A 35 3.83 1.77 -13.72
C VAL A 35 3.35 0.38 -13.29
N ARG A 36 2.50 0.28 -12.26
CA ARG A 36 1.94 -1.01 -11.81
C ARG A 36 1.03 -1.65 -12.88
N ILE A 37 0.24 -0.85 -13.58
CA ILE A 37 -0.59 -1.31 -14.71
C ILE A 37 0.30 -1.84 -15.84
N GLU A 38 1.32 -1.08 -16.24
CA GLU A 38 2.28 -1.48 -17.28
C GLU A 38 3.11 -2.71 -16.88
N GLY A 39 3.31 -2.93 -15.58
CA GLY A 39 3.98 -4.10 -15.01
C GLY A 39 3.13 -5.38 -14.99
N GLY A 40 1.85 -5.34 -15.41
CA GLY A 40 1.00 -6.53 -15.53
C GLY A 40 0.22 -6.92 -14.28
N VAL A 41 0.26 -6.14 -13.20
CA VAL A 41 -0.44 -6.45 -11.93
C VAL A 41 -1.95 -6.71 -12.09
N MET A 42 -2.59 -6.05 -13.06
CA MET A 42 -4.02 -6.26 -13.30
C MET A 42 -4.34 -7.67 -13.84
N GLU A 43 -3.40 -8.30 -14.55
CA GLU A 43 -3.56 -9.65 -15.10
C GLU A 43 -3.35 -10.72 -14.01
N GLU A 44 -2.52 -10.42 -13.00
CA GLU A 44 -2.22 -11.34 -11.90
C GLU A 44 -3.31 -11.35 -10.81
N CYS A 45 -3.97 -10.22 -10.57
CA CYS A 45 -4.89 -10.04 -9.44
C CYS A 45 -6.38 -9.92 -9.83
N GLU A 46 -6.74 -9.99 -11.12
CA GLU A 46 -8.10 -9.75 -11.64
C GLU A 46 -8.76 -8.48 -11.05
N ALA A 47 -7.94 -7.46 -10.73
CA ALA A 47 -8.37 -6.25 -10.05
C ALA A 47 -8.67 -5.12 -11.04
N SER A 48 -9.64 -4.28 -10.73
CA SER A 48 -9.91 -3.07 -11.53
C SER A 48 -8.85 -1.99 -11.28
N ALA A 49 -8.67 -1.09 -12.25
CA ALA A 49 -7.77 0.05 -12.12
C ALA A 49 -8.12 0.95 -10.91
N GLU A 50 -9.40 1.03 -10.54
CA GLU A 50 -9.86 1.77 -9.36
C GLU A 50 -9.39 1.11 -8.05
N VAL A 51 -9.44 -0.23 -7.98
CA VAL A 51 -8.93 -0.99 -6.83
C VAL A 51 -7.42 -0.78 -6.69
N LEU A 52 -6.68 -0.84 -7.80
CA LEU A 52 -5.24 -0.62 -7.80
C LEU A 52 -4.86 0.80 -7.37
N LEU A 53 -5.64 1.81 -7.79
CA LEU A 53 -5.49 3.19 -7.34
C LEU A 53 -5.73 3.30 -5.83
N SER A 54 -6.79 2.68 -5.32
CA SER A 54 -7.09 2.69 -3.87
C SER A 54 -5.97 2.03 -3.07
N ASP A 55 -5.52 0.84 -3.48
CA ASP A 55 -4.40 0.13 -2.82
C ASP A 55 -3.13 0.99 -2.81
N THR A 56 -2.77 1.58 -3.96
CA THR A 56 -1.57 2.44 -4.05
C THR A 56 -1.66 3.64 -3.11
N MET A 57 -2.83 4.27 -3.00
CA MET A 57 -3.05 5.37 -2.04
C MET A 57 -2.90 4.91 -0.59
N ASP A 58 -3.44 3.76 -0.22
CA ASP A 58 -3.40 3.25 1.15
C ASP A 58 -1.98 2.85 1.56
N GLN A 59 -1.22 2.25 0.65
CA GLN A 59 0.20 1.98 0.87
C GLN A 59 1.00 3.27 1.04
N TYR A 60 0.78 4.30 0.20
CA TYR A 60 1.46 5.59 0.34
C TYR A 60 1.17 6.26 1.69
N ARG A 61 -0.09 6.23 2.16
CA ARG A 61 -0.46 6.74 3.50
C ARG A 61 0.28 5.97 4.60
N THR A 62 0.36 4.65 4.46
CA THR A 62 1.08 3.78 5.40
C THR A 62 2.56 4.14 5.43
N PHE A 63 3.20 4.33 4.28
CA PHE A 63 4.62 4.69 4.18
C PHE A 63 4.90 6.05 4.84
N GLN A 64 4.06 7.05 4.57
CA GLN A 64 4.16 8.37 5.21
C GLN A 64 3.98 8.30 6.74
N MET A 65 3.07 7.44 7.21
CA MET A 65 2.90 7.22 8.65
C MET A 65 4.16 6.59 9.26
N CYS A 66 4.72 5.56 8.62
CA CYS A 66 5.95 4.90 9.03
C CYS A 66 7.15 5.86 9.02
N GLU A 67 7.33 6.67 7.98
CA GLU A 67 8.40 7.65 7.87
C GLU A 67 8.40 8.63 9.06
N ARG A 68 7.23 9.14 9.45
CA ARG A 68 7.09 10.04 10.60
C ARG A 68 7.55 9.40 11.91
N LEU A 69 7.38 8.08 12.04
CA LEU A 69 7.82 7.31 13.21
C LEU A 69 9.33 7.08 13.19
N LEU A 70 9.94 6.91 12.02
CA LEU A 70 11.40 6.82 11.88
C LEU A 70 12.10 8.10 12.34
N HIS A 71 11.49 9.27 12.12
CA HIS A 71 11.99 10.54 12.65
C HIS A 71 11.85 10.68 14.18
N HIS A 72 10.99 9.88 14.83
CA HIS A 72 10.75 9.93 16.27
C HIS A 72 10.71 8.52 16.89
N PRO A 73 11.87 7.82 16.96
CA PRO A 73 11.91 6.39 17.28
C PRO A 73 11.27 5.99 18.61
N ALA A 74 11.28 6.87 19.62
CA ALA A 74 10.64 6.64 20.91
C ALA A 74 9.11 6.45 20.82
N LYS A 75 8.47 6.93 19.75
CA LYS A 75 7.04 6.72 19.48
C LYS A 75 6.75 5.34 18.90
N LEU A 76 7.73 4.70 18.27
CA LEU A 76 7.60 3.36 17.70
C LEU A 76 7.45 2.30 18.81
N ALA A 77 8.20 2.46 19.91
CA ALA A 77 8.19 1.53 21.04
C ALA A 77 6.85 1.47 21.81
N ASN A 78 5.98 2.47 21.64
CA ASN A 78 4.70 2.56 22.34
C ASN A 78 3.49 2.30 21.42
N GLN A 79 3.71 1.87 20.18
CA GLN A 79 2.60 1.48 19.31
C GLN A 79 2.11 0.08 19.70
N LEU A 80 0.91 0.02 20.29
CA LEU A 80 0.10 -1.19 20.27
C LEU A 80 -0.38 -1.38 18.82
N LEU A 81 0.34 -2.21 18.07
CA LEU A 81 -0.22 -2.88 16.91
C LEU A 81 -1.27 -3.89 17.38
#